data_AF-A0A832ICQ7-F1
#
_entry.id   AF-A0A832ICQ7-F1
#
_cell.length_a   1.000
_cell.length_b   1.000
_cell.length_c   1.000
_cell.angle_alpha   90.00
_cell.angle_beta   90.00
_cell.angle_gamma   90.00
#
_symmetry.space_group_name_H-M   'P 1'
#
loop_
_entity.id
_entity.type
_entity.pdbx_description
1 polymer ?
#
loop_
_entity_poly.entity_id
_entity_poly.type
_entity_poly.pdbx_seq_one_letter_code
_entity_poly.pdbx_strand_id
1 'polypeptide(L)'
;MKKIRGETMKFFHRLSLRKKMLLSPFVVLVFLVCIAYLTLSGFMAMKSSIDDIFSNRLLGYENAARLLINLSRVHADLYKVLNWVGTGHDEKEVAELSQKQRVILDDDANFIRKVLNLSTLTPEEKRVYSEVSDIFLAYQKAVLKVLEMAPKYGGSDFLPDAEEKYAHACAVLDRLRTIEEKLGRFQYEASVKRFNFT
;
A
#
# COMPACT_ATOMS: atom_id res chain seq x y z
N MET A 1 26.86 -54.82 -2.04
CA MET A 1 26.75 -53.69 -3.01
C MET A 1 27.35 -54.01 -4.40
N LYS A 2 27.07 -55.17 -5.03
CA LYS A 2 27.68 -55.55 -6.34
C LYS A 2 26.68 -55.78 -7.48
N LYS A 3 25.37 -55.89 -7.19
CA LYS A 3 24.35 -56.36 -8.14
C LYS A 3 23.72 -55.26 -9.01
N ILE A 4 23.70 -54.00 -8.54
CA ILE A 4 23.09 -52.87 -9.26
C ILE A 4 24.02 -52.32 -10.37
N ARG A 5 25.34 -52.51 -10.23
CA ARG A 5 26.36 -52.03 -11.20
C ARG A 5 26.40 -52.85 -12.50
N GLY A 6 25.91 -54.10 -12.46
CA GLY A 6 25.93 -55.02 -13.60
C GLY A 6 24.82 -54.80 -14.63
N GLU A 7 23.67 -54.25 -14.21
CA GLU A 7 22.53 -54.03 -15.10
C GLU A 7 22.65 -52.72 -15.90
N THR A 8 23.15 -51.65 -15.28
CA THR A 8 23.43 -50.38 -15.96
C THR A 8 24.47 -50.56 -17.06
N MET A 9 25.54 -51.31 -16.79
CA MET A 9 26.58 -51.65 -17.80
C MET A 9 26.03 -52.41 -19.01
N LYS A 10 25.03 -53.30 -18.82
CA LYS A 10 24.41 -54.06 -19.92
C LYS A 10 23.51 -53.19 -20.81
N PHE A 11 22.84 -52.18 -20.24
CA PHE A 11 22.00 -51.25 -20.99
C PHE A 11 22.83 -50.35 -21.90
N PHE A 12 23.96 -49.81 -21.40
CA PHE A 12 24.88 -49.04 -22.23
C PHE A 12 25.55 -49.86 -23.32
N HIS A 13 25.77 -51.16 -23.13
CA HIS A 13 26.48 -52.00 -24.10
C HIS A 13 25.68 -52.33 -25.38
N ARG A 14 24.34 -52.25 -25.36
CA ARG A 14 23.44 -52.60 -26.48
C ARG A 14 23.09 -51.43 -27.41
N LEU A 15 23.60 -50.22 -27.15
CA LEU A 15 23.36 -49.04 -27.99
C LEU A 15 24.45 -48.93 -29.07
N SER A 16 24.03 -48.81 -30.34
CA SER A 16 24.93 -48.56 -31.48
C SER A 16 25.87 -47.38 -31.20
N LEU A 17 27.15 -47.46 -31.60
CA LEU A 17 28.20 -46.45 -31.36
C LEU A 17 27.74 -44.99 -31.57
N ARG A 18 26.89 -44.75 -32.58
CA ARG A 18 26.27 -43.45 -32.90
C ARG A 18 25.41 -42.87 -31.76
N LYS A 19 24.64 -43.72 -31.05
CA LYS A 19 23.80 -43.34 -29.90
C LYS A 19 24.63 -43.10 -28.64
N LYS A 20 25.79 -43.74 -28.50
CA LYS A 20 26.74 -43.46 -27.40
C LYS A 20 27.42 -42.10 -27.55
N MET A 21 27.77 -41.69 -28.78
CA MET A 21 28.37 -40.37 -29.04
C MET A 21 27.40 -39.21 -28.79
N LEU A 22 26.10 -39.42 -29.05
CA LEU A 22 25.05 -38.41 -28.82
C LEU A 22 24.58 -38.33 -27.35
N LEU A 23 24.98 -39.27 -26.50
CA LEU A 23 24.57 -39.30 -25.10
C LEU A 23 25.11 -38.10 -24.31
N SER A 24 26.36 -37.72 -24.56
CA SER A 24 27.00 -36.58 -23.88
C SER A 24 26.29 -35.24 -24.16
N PRO A 25 26.08 -34.81 -25.42
CA PRO A 25 25.34 -33.56 -25.68
C PRO A 25 23.87 -33.64 -25.24
N PHE A 26 23.24 -34.82 -25.25
CA PHE A 26 21.88 -34.99 -24.75
C PHE A 26 21.77 -34.75 -23.24
N VAL A 27 22.73 -35.23 -22.44
CA VAL A 27 22.76 -34.98 -20.98
C VAL A 27 22.94 -33.48 -20.69
N VAL A 28 23.82 -32.79 -21.43
CA VAL A 28 23.99 -31.35 -21.32
C VAL A 28 22.69 -30.61 -21.65
N LEU A 29 21.98 -31.03 -22.70
CA LEU A 29 20.71 -30.43 -23.09
C LEU A 29 19.63 -30.63 -22.02
N VAL A 30 19.55 -31.80 -21.39
CA VAL A 30 18.64 -32.05 -20.26
C VAL A 30 18.98 -31.15 -19.07
N PHE A 31 20.27 -31.00 -18.72
CA PHE A 31 20.69 -30.09 -17.66
C PHE A 31 20.34 -28.63 -17.95
N LEU A 32 20.50 -28.20 -19.21
CA LEU A 32 20.19 -26.84 -19.63
C LEU A 32 18.69 -26.55 -19.56
N VAL A 33 17.84 -27.51 -19.93
CA VAL A 33 16.38 -27.44 -19.75
C VAL A 33 16.01 -27.40 -18.27
N CYS A 34 16.65 -28.20 -17.41
CA CYS A 34 16.42 -28.17 -15.96
C CYS A 34 16.81 -26.80 -15.36
N ILE A 35 17.96 -26.24 -15.74
CA ILE A 35 18.39 -24.92 -15.29
C ILE A 35 17.43 -23.84 -15.79
N ALA A 36 17.00 -23.89 -17.05
CA ALA A 36 16.00 -22.98 -17.62
C ALA A 36 14.67 -23.04 -16.85
N TYR A 37 14.22 -24.24 -16.48
CA TYR A 37 13.00 -24.41 -15.69
C TYR A 37 13.14 -23.83 -14.27
N LEU A 38 14.26 -24.09 -13.59
CA LEU A 38 14.54 -23.57 -12.26
C LEU A 38 14.64 -22.04 -12.25
N THR A 39 15.33 -21.47 -13.23
CA THR A 39 15.49 -20.02 -13.40
C THR A 39 14.18 -19.32 -13.72
N LEU A 40 13.37 -19.86 -14.63
CA LEU A 40 12.04 -19.31 -14.94
C LEU A 40 11.11 -19.34 -13.72
N SER A 41 11.15 -20.41 -12.94
CA SER A 41 10.39 -20.53 -11.69
C SER A 41 10.86 -19.51 -10.65
N GLY A 42 12.17 -19.32 -10.52
CA GLY A 42 12.77 -18.28 -9.65
C GLY A 42 12.38 -16.86 -10.07
N PHE A 43 12.36 -16.58 -11.37
CA PHE A 43 11.92 -15.28 -11.92
C PHE A 43 10.45 -14.99 -11.63
N MET A 44 9.56 -16.00 -11.73
CA MET A 44 8.14 -15.82 -11.39
C MET A 44 7.94 -15.55 -9.90
N ALA A 45 8.68 -16.23 -9.03
CA ALA A 45 8.65 -15.96 -7.59
C ALA A 45 9.17 -14.55 -7.25
N MET A 46 10.26 -14.12 -7.91
CA MET A 46 10.82 -12.78 -7.74
C MET A 46 9.86 -11.69 -8.23
N LYS A 47 9.20 -11.89 -9.37
CA LYS A 47 8.18 -10.99 -9.88
C LYS A 47 7.01 -10.85 -8.90
N SER A 48 6.51 -11.96 -8.35
CA SER A 48 5.42 -11.92 -7.37
C SER A 48 5.80 -11.18 -6.08
N SER A 49 7.04 -11.28 -5.61
CA SER A 49 7.51 -10.55 -4.43
C SER A 49 7.73 -9.06 -4.71
N ILE A 50 8.21 -8.69 -5.88
CA ILE A 50 8.35 -7.29 -6.29
C ILE A 50 6.96 -6.65 -6.47
N ASP A 51 6.04 -7.34 -7.16
CA ASP A 51 4.67 -6.85 -7.36
C ASP A 51 3.98 -6.61 -6.02
N ASP A 52 4.08 -7.52 -5.03
CA ASP A 52 3.45 -7.30 -3.71
C ASP A 52 4.06 -6.13 -2.91
N ILE A 53 5.39 -5.94 -2.99
CA ILE A 53 6.08 -4.80 -2.35
C ILE A 53 5.63 -3.47 -2.98
N PHE A 54 5.57 -3.40 -4.31
CA PHE A 54 5.27 -2.17 -5.04
C PHE A 54 3.76 -1.86 -5.11
N SER A 55 2.91 -2.85 -5.40
CA SER A 55 1.50 -2.64 -5.74
C SER A 55 0.57 -2.55 -4.53
N ASN A 56 0.96 -3.08 -3.38
CA ASN A 56 0.10 -3.07 -2.19
C ASN A 56 0.65 -2.18 -1.07
N ARG A 57 1.98 -2.15 -0.87
CA ARG A 57 2.58 -1.60 0.37
C ARG A 57 3.24 -0.24 0.25
N LEU A 58 3.96 0.03 -0.84
CA LEU A 58 4.39 1.41 -1.15
C LEU A 58 3.19 2.33 -1.32
N LEU A 59 2.12 1.81 -1.92
CA LEU A 59 0.85 2.50 -2.04
C LEU A 59 0.23 2.79 -0.66
N GLY A 60 0.19 1.84 0.28
CA GLY A 60 -0.32 2.08 1.64
C GLY A 60 0.39 3.25 2.36
N TYR A 61 1.72 3.27 2.32
CA TYR A 61 2.52 4.37 2.89
C TYR A 61 2.27 5.71 2.19
N GLU A 62 2.30 5.74 0.86
CA GLU A 62 2.03 6.95 0.07
C GLU A 62 0.62 7.50 0.33
N ASN A 63 -0.36 6.60 0.48
CA ASN A 63 -1.74 6.93 0.79
C ASN A 63 -1.89 7.56 2.18
N ALA A 64 -1.26 6.99 3.22
CA ALA A 64 -1.27 7.57 4.55
C ALA A 64 -0.61 8.96 4.58
N ALA A 65 0.50 9.14 3.84
CA ALA A 65 1.17 10.43 3.72
C ALA A 65 0.29 11.47 2.98
N ARG A 66 -0.35 11.07 1.88
CA ARG A 66 -1.29 11.91 1.13
C ARG A 66 -2.46 12.37 2.01
N LEU A 67 -3.07 11.46 2.77
CA LEU A 67 -4.14 11.78 3.70
C LEU A 67 -3.69 12.78 4.77
N LEU A 68 -2.49 12.60 5.33
CA LEU A 68 -1.94 13.53 6.33
C LEU A 68 -1.70 14.92 5.75
N ILE A 69 -1.13 15.01 4.53
CA ILE A 69 -0.89 16.29 3.83
C ILE A 69 -2.22 17.01 3.57
N ASN A 70 -3.22 16.29 3.05
CA ASN A 70 -4.54 16.86 2.80
C ASN A 70 -5.20 17.32 4.09
N LEU A 71 -5.12 16.53 5.15
CA LEU A 71 -5.64 16.87 6.48
C LEU A 71 -5.02 18.17 7.01
N SER A 72 -3.70 18.29 6.98
CA SER A 72 -2.99 19.51 7.43
C SER A 72 -3.34 20.72 6.56
N ARG A 73 -3.48 20.54 5.24
CA ARG A 73 -3.89 21.60 4.33
C ARG A 73 -5.31 22.08 4.61
N VAL A 74 -6.27 21.16 4.74
CA VAL A 74 -7.67 21.48 5.06
C VAL A 74 -7.75 22.22 6.39
N HIS A 75 -7.02 21.75 7.41
CA HIS A 75 -7.01 22.39 8.71
C HIS A 75 -6.41 23.81 8.66
N ALA A 76 -5.33 24.02 7.89
CA ALA A 76 -4.77 25.37 7.68
C ALA A 76 -5.73 26.29 6.92
N ASP A 77 -6.34 25.79 5.84
CA ASP A 77 -7.32 26.54 5.05
C ASP A 77 -8.60 26.84 5.84
N LEU A 78 -8.92 26.07 6.89
CA LEU A 78 -10.01 26.37 7.82
C LEU A 78 -9.80 27.70 8.55
N TYR A 79 -8.59 27.94 9.07
CA TYR A 79 -8.26 29.23 9.70
C TYR A 79 -8.29 30.37 8.68
N LYS A 80 -7.87 30.10 7.44
CA LYS A 80 -7.95 31.08 6.36
C LYS A 80 -9.39 31.49 6.05
N VAL A 81 -10.32 30.53 5.99
CA VAL A 81 -11.76 30.79 5.84
C VAL A 81 -12.29 31.64 7.00
N LEU A 82 -12.00 31.25 8.24
CA LEU A 82 -12.44 31.99 9.43
C LEU A 82 -11.91 33.43 9.44
N ASN A 83 -10.63 33.62 9.11
CA ASN A 83 -10.03 34.95 9.02
C ASN A 83 -10.67 35.79 7.91
N TRP A 84 -10.86 35.22 6.72
CA TRP A 84 -11.50 35.91 5.60
C TRP A 84 -12.92 36.37 5.94
N VAL A 85 -13.72 35.49 6.53
CA VAL A 85 -15.04 35.84 7.07
C VAL A 85 -14.94 36.95 8.11
N GLY A 86 -14.04 36.84 9.08
CA GLY A 86 -13.85 37.84 10.15
C GLY A 86 -13.41 39.21 9.63
N THR A 87 -12.72 39.26 8.50
CA THR A 87 -12.26 40.51 7.86
C THR A 87 -13.21 41.05 6.78
N GLY A 88 -14.35 40.40 6.54
CA GLY A 88 -15.31 40.84 5.51
C GLY A 88 -14.80 40.67 4.08
N HIS A 89 -14.04 39.61 3.82
CA HIS A 89 -13.55 39.26 2.48
C HIS A 89 -14.70 38.88 1.53
N ASP A 90 -14.42 38.79 0.22
CA ASP A 90 -15.44 38.44 -0.78
C ASP A 90 -16.11 37.09 -0.49
N GLU A 91 -17.44 37.09 -0.42
CA GLU A 91 -18.23 35.90 -0.07
C GLU A 91 -18.08 34.76 -1.08
N LYS A 92 -17.88 35.07 -2.37
CA LYS A 92 -17.67 34.05 -3.40
C LYS A 92 -16.32 33.39 -3.21
N GLU A 93 -15.26 34.16 -2.95
CA GLU A 93 -13.93 33.61 -2.68
C GLU A 93 -13.92 32.72 -1.43
N VAL A 94 -14.62 33.12 -0.36
CA VAL A 94 -14.82 32.30 0.84
C VAL A 94 -15.58 31.01 0.53
N ALA A 95 -16.66 31.09 -0.26
CA ALA A 95 -17.45 29.94 -0.66
C ALA A 95 -16.66 28.97 -1.55
N GLU A 96 -15.86 29.48 -2.49
CA GLU A 96 -14.99 28.68 -3.34
C GLU A 96 -13.92 27.95 -2.54
N LEU A 97 -13.27 28.62 -1.58
CA LEU A 97 -12.29 28.00 -0.70
C LEU A 97 -12.94 26.91 0.17
N SER A 98 -14.10 27.19 0.74
CA SER A 98 -14.87 26.23 1.55
C SER A 98 -15.28 25.00 0.73
N GLN A 99 -15.73 25.22 -0.51
CA GLN A 99 -16.10 24.14 -1.40
C GLN A 99 -14.90 23.28 -1.81
N LYS A 100 -13.73 23.89 -2.05
CA LYS A 100 -12.48 23.15 -2.29
C LYS A 100 -12.14 22.20 -1.13
N GLN A 101 -12.27 22.67 0.11
CA GLN A 101 -12.00 21.81 1.28
C GLN A 101 -12.99 20.66 1.38
N ARG A 102 -14.29 20.92 1.10
CA ARG A 102 -15.31 19.86 1.06
C ARG A 102 -14.97 18.78 0.03
N VAL A 103 -14.56 19.17 -1.18
CA VAL A 103 -14.19 18.21 -2.24
C VAL A 103 -12.99 17.36 -1.83
N ILE A 104 -11.93 17.97 -1.25
CA ILE A 104 -10.75 17.24 -0.77
C ILE A 104 -11.16 16.20 0.28
N LEU A 105 -11.98 16.59 1.25
CA LEU A 105 -12.45 15.70 2.31
C LEU A 105 -13.31 14.54 1.76
N ASP A 106 -14.21 14.82 0.82
CA ASP A 106 -15.05 13.80 0.20
C ASP A 106 -14.23 12.81 -0.63
N ASP A 107 -13.23 13.29 -1.38
CA ASP A 107 -12.32 12.44 -2.15
C ASP A 107 -11.51 11.52 -1.24
N ASP A 108 -10.99 12.03 -0.13
CA ASP A 108 -10.22 11.26 0.84
C ASP A 108 -11.09 10.26 1.61
N ALA A 109 -12.32 10.62 1.99
CA ALA A 109 -13.27 9.68 2.59
C ALA A 109 -13.65 8.55 1.63
N ASN A 110 -13.87 8.87 0.35
CA ASN A 110 -14.14 7.88 -0.69
C ASN A 110 -12.93 6.98 -0.95
N PHE A 111 -11.72 7.54 -0.90
CA PHE A 111 -10.49 6.80 -1.01
C PHE A 111 -10.34 5.77 0.12
N ILE A 112 -10.50 6.18 1.39
CA ILE A 112 -10.43 5.28 2.55
C ILE A 112 -11.46 4.15 2.42
N ARG A 113 -12.69 4.47 1.98
CA ARG A 113 -13.76 3.48 1.76
C ARG A 113 -13.40 2.48 0.66
N LYS A 114 -12.78 2.93 -0.43
CA LYS A 114 -12.30 2.05 -1.50
C LYS A 114 -11.24 1.07 -0.98
N VAL A 115 -10.29 1.56 -0.19
CA VAL A 115 -9.26 0.71 0.44
C VAL A 115 -9.89 -0.35 1.34
N LEU A 116 -10.84 0.04 2.21
CA LEU A 116 -11.56 -0.88 3.10
C LEU A 116 -12.33 -2.00 2.39
N ASN A 117 -12.72 -1.78 1.14
CA ASN A 117 -13.43 -2.75 0.31
C ASN A 117 -12.50 -3.69 -0.47
N LEU A 118 -11.19 -3.50 -0.39
CA LEU A 118 -10.23 -4.41 -1.01
C LEU A 118 -10.24 -5.76 -0.30
N SER A 119 -10.39 -6.84 -1.05
CA SER A 119 -10.37 -8.22 -0.53
C SER A 119 -8.98 -8.70 -0.10
N THR A 120 -7.94 -7.92 -0.38
CA THR A 120 -6.53 -8.25 -0.11
C THR A 120 -6.07 -7.82 1.27
N LEU A 121 -6.85 -7.03 2.02
CA LEU A 121 -6.49 -6.58 3.35
C LEU A 121 -6.52 -7.71 4.38
N THR A 122 -5.48 -7.78 5.20
CA THR A 122 -5.45 -8.63 6.39
C THR A 122 -6.46 -8.14 7.43
N PRO A 123 -6.89 -8.99 8.38
CA PRO A 123 -7.79 -8.58 9.47
C PRO A 123 -7.22 -7.42 10.32
N GLU A 124 -5.91 -7.37 10.50
CA GLU A 124 -5.24 -6.29 11.23
C GLU A 124 -5.27 -4.97 10.45
N GLU A 125 -4.93 -5.00 9.16
CA GLU A 125 -5.01 -3.81 8.29
C GLU A 125 -6.46 -3.30 8.22
N LYS A 126 -7.45 -4.20 8.03
CA LYS A 126 -8.87 -3.82 7.99
C LYS A 126 -9.32 -3.13 9.28
N ARG A 127 -8.86 -3.59 10.44
CA ARG A 127 -9.15 -2.95 11.74
C ARG A 127 -8.59 -1.53 11.80
N VAL A 128 -7.34 -1.34 11.39
CA VAL A 128 -6.68 -0.02 11.41
C VAL A 128 -7.32 0.94 10.40
N TYR A 129 -7.58 0.50 9.17
CA TYR A 129 -8.27 1.33 8.18
C TYR A 129 -9.70 1.68 8.60
N SER A 130 -10.38 0.81 9.36
CA SER A 130 -11.71 1.12 9.92
C SER A 130 -11.62 2.23 10.96
N GLU A 131 -10.65 2.15 11.87
CA GLU A 131 -10.38 3.19 12.86
C GLU A 131 -10.05 4.53 12.19
N VAL A 132 -9.21 4.51 11.15
CA VAL A 132 -8.89 5.68 10.33
C VAL A 132 -10.15 6.25 9.69
N SER A 133 -11.00 5.41 9.11
CA SER A 133 -12.25 5.83 8.48
C SER A 133 -13.18 6.53 9.47
N ASP A 134 -13.40 5.94 10.64
CA ASP A 134 -14.32 6.49 11.65
C ASP A 134 -13.84 7.86 12.15
N ILE A 135 -12.55 7.97 12.44
CA ILE A 135 -11.95 9.22 12.95
C ILE A 135 -11.87 10.29 11.86
N PHE A 136 -11.55 9.90 10.62
CA PHE A 136 -11.54 10.82 9.48
C PHE A 136 -12.94 11.38 9.20
N LEU A 137 -13.98 10.54 9.22
CA LEU A 137 -15.37 10.98 9.04
C LEU A 137 -15.83 11.91 10.18
N ALA A 138 -15.40 11.65 11.41
CA ALA A 138 -15.67 12.54 12.53
C ALA A 138 -15.01 13.92 12.33
N TYR A 139 -13.74 13.95 11.91
CA TYR A 139 -13.04 15.18 11.56
C TYR A 139 -13.71 15.92 10.40
N GLN A 140 -14.02 15.22 9.31
CA GLN A 140 -14.73 15.79 8.16
C GLN A 140 -16.01 16.48 8.61
N LYS A 141 -16.82 15.82 9.44
CA LYS A 141 -18.07 16.38 9.97
C LYS A 141 -17.83 17.66 10.79
N ALA A 142 -16.81 17.67 11.64
CA ALA A 142 -16.45 18.84 12.45
C ALA A 142 -16.01 20.02 11.57
N VAL A 143 -15.14 19.79 10.58
CA VAL A 143 -14.70 20.83 9.64
C VAL A 143 -15.86 21.37 8.82
N LEU A 144 -16.70 20.50 8.26
CA LEU A 144 -17.86 20.92 7.47
C LEU A 144 -18.81 21.79 8.29
N LYS A 145 -18.96 21.49 9.59
CA LYS A 145 -19.75 22.31 10.52
C LYS A 145 -19.13 23.70 10.70
N VAL A 146 -17.81 23.80 10.87
CA VAL A 146 -17.11 25.10 10.95
C VAL A 146 -17.31 25.89 9.66
N LEU A 147 -17.10 25.28 8.49
CA LEU A 147 -17.24 25.93 7.19
C LEU A 147 -18.69 26.39 6.92
N GLU A 148 -19.70 25.63 7.36
CA GLU A 148 -21.10 26.02 7.22
C GLU A 148 -21.48 27.19 8.15
N MET A 149 -20.91 27.21 9.35
CA MET A 149 -21.24 28.20 10.38
C MET A 149 -20.42 29.48 10.27
N ALA A 150 -19.25 29.44 9.63
CA ALA A 150 -18.39 30.59 9.48
C ALA A 150 -19.13 31.79 8.85
N PRO A 151 -19.76 31.69 7.66
CA PRO A 151 -20.43 32.84 7.04
C PRO A 151 -21.63 33.37 7.84
N LYS A 152 -22.25 32.55 8.70
CA LYS A 152 -23.48 32.90 9.43
C LYS A 152 -23.21 33.50 10.81
N TYR A 153 -22.23 32.95 11.52
CA TYR A 153 -21.99 33.21 12.95
C TYR A 153 -20.50 33.29 13.32
N GLY A 154 -19.60 33.36 12.34
CA GLY A 154 -18.15 33.47 12.58
C GLY A 154 -17.43 32.15 12.88
N GLY A 155 -18.13 31.02 13.07
CA GLY A 155 -17.59 29.66 13.06
C GLY A 155 -16.62 29.28 14.20
N SER A 156 -16.14 30.25 14.99
CA SER A 156 -15.15 30.09 16.06
C SER A 156 -15.57 29.11 17.15
N ASP A 157 -16.86 29.07 17.48
CA ASP A 157 -17.39 28.22 18.54
C ASP A 157 -17.32 26.72 18.20
N PHE A 158 -17.15 26.38 16.92
CA PHE A 158 -17.04 25.01 16.43
C PHE A 158 -15.60 24.59 16.15
N LEU A 159 -14.66 25.54 16.16
CA LEU A 159 -13.24 25.28 15.88
C LEU A 159 -12.60 24.31 16.90
N PRO A 160 -12.86 24.38 18.21
CA PRO A 160 -12.24 23.47 19.18
C PRO A 160 -12.57 21.99 18.91
N ASP A 161 -13.79 21.67 18.47
CA ASP A 161 -14.17 20.30 18.10
C ASP A 161 -13.38 19.84 16.86
N ALA A 162 -13.23 20.71 15.85
CA ALA A 162 -12.43 20.41 14.66
C ALA A 162 -10.93 20.23 14.99
N GLU A 163 -10.37 21.00 15.92
CA GLU A 163 -9.00 20.88 16.41
C GLU A 163 -8.78 19.55 17.17
N GLU A 164 -9.70 19.17 18.05
CA GLU A 164 -9.65 17.88 18.75
C GLU A 164 -9.66 16.72 17.75
N LYS A 165 -10.60 16.73 16.79
CA LYS A 165 -10.68 15.67 15.78
C LYS A 165 -9.47 15.67 14.85
N TYR A 166 -8.90 16.83 14.55
CA TYR A 166 -7.66 16.94 13.76
C TYR A 166 -6.49 16.26 14.49
N ALA A 167 -6.31 16.54 15.78
CA ALA A 167 -5.25 15.94 16.58
C ALA A 167 -5.40 14.41 16.63
N HIS A 168 -6.63 13.91 16.82
CA HIS A 168 -6.91 12.48 16.81
C HIS A 168 -6.65 11.85 15.43
N ALA A 169 -7.08 12.50 14.35
CA ALA A 169 -6.85 12.02 12.99
C ALA A 169 -5.34 11.96 12.66
N CYS A 170 -4.57 12.98 13.03
CA CYS A 170 -3.11 12.98 12.89
C CYS A 170 -2.47 11.78 13.62
N ALA A 171 -2.87 11.54 14.88
CA ALA A 171 -2.32 10.45 15.68
C ALA A 171 -2.61 9.07 15.04
N VAL A 172 -3.82 8.87 14.51
CA VAL A 172 -4.21 7.59 13.91
C VAL A 172 -3.56 7.38 12.55
N LEU A 173 -3.43 8.43 11.74
CA LEU A 173 -2.72 8.38 10.47
C LEU A 173 -1.21 8.13 10.65
N ASP A 174 -0.59 8.67 11.70
CA ASP A 174 0.81 8.37 12.02
C ASP A 174 1.00 6.92 12.51
N ARG A 175 0.01 6.39 13.25
CA ARG A 175 -0.02 4.95 13.58
C ARG A 175 -0.15 4.09 12.32
N LEU A 176 -1.05 4.43 11.40
CA LEU A 176 -1.19 3.74 10.11
C LEU A 176 0.14 3.76 9.36
N ARG A 177 0.76 4.93 9.21
CA ARG A 177 2.07 5.09 8.57
C ARG A 177 3.13 4.18 9.20
N THR A 178 3.20 4.12 10.54
CA THR A 178 4.15 3.27 11.26
C THR A 178 3.90 1.77 11.03
N ILE A 179 2.64 1.35 10.95
CA ILE A 179 2.27 -0.03 10.65
C ILE A 179 2.67 -0.39 9.22
N GLU A 180 2.32 0.45 8.24
CA GLU A 180 2.69 0.28 6.84
C GLU A 180 4.22 0.22 6.66
N GLU A 181 4.97 1.05 7.41
CA GLU A 181 6.43 1.06 7.41
C GLU A 181 7.03 -0.24 8.00
N LYS A 182 6.47 -0.76 9.10
CA LYS A 182 6.87 -2.04 9.69
C LYS A 182 6.55 -3.22 8.77
N LEU A 183 5.37 -3.22 8.17
CA LEU A 183 4.94 -4.22 7.20
C LEU A 183 5.84 -4.21 5.96
N GLY A 184 6.19 -3.02 5.45
CA GLY A 184 7.16 -2.85 4.37
C GLY A 184 8.53 -3.48 4.69
N ARG A 185 9.08 -3.19 5.88
CA ARG A 185 10.36 -3.77 6.33
C ARG A 185 10.31 -5.29 6.49
N PHE A 186 9.27 -5.84 7.12
CA PHE A 186 9.15 -7.27 7.36
C PHE A 186 9.14 -8.08 6.05
N GLN A 187 8.45 -7.59 5.03
CA GLN A 187 8.41 -8.27 3.74
C GLN A 187 9.65 -8.06 2.88
N TYR A 188 10.32 -6.92 3.02
CA TYR A 188 11.66 -6.75 2.46
C TYR A 188 12.63 -7.79 3.07
N GLU A 189 12.65 -7.93 4.39
CA GLU A 189 13.48 -8.93 5.08
C GLU A 189 13.11 -10.37 4.71
N ALA A 190 11.82 -10.68 4.60
CA ALA A 190 11.34 -11.99 4.15
C ALA A 190 11.80 -12.30 2.72
N SER A 191 11.75 -11.31 1.82
CA SER A 191 12.22 -11.43 0.44
C SER A 191 13.73 -11.64 0.36
N VAL A 192 14.52 -10.90 1.15
CA VAL A 192 15.97 -11.09 1.27
C VAL A 192 16.32 -12.47 1.83
N LYS A 193 15.62 -12.94 2.87
CA LYS A 193 15.84 -14.28 3.43
C LYS A 193 15.51 -15.39 2.44
N ARG A 194 14.44 -15.23 1.65
CA ARG A 194 14.05 -16.19 0.61
C ARG A 194 15.07 -16.23 -0.52
N PHE A 195 15.62 -15.07 -0.90
CA PHE A 195 16.73 -14.98 -1.86
C PHE A 195 18.00 -15.68 -1.35
N ASN A 196 18.35 -15.54 -0.07
CA ASN A 196 19.54 -16.18 0.51
C ASN A 196 19.42 -17.71 0.68
N PHE A 197 18.21 -18.27 0.61
CA PHE A 197 17.94 -19.72 0.69
C PHE A 197 17.74 -20.39 -0.68
N THR A 198 17.81 -19.62 -1.78
CA THR A 198 17.78 -20.12 -3.16
C THR A 198 19.18 -20.10 -3.75
#